data_AF-A0A2Z5PJC6-F1
#
_entry.id   AF-A0A2Z5PJC6-F1
#
_cell.length_a   1.000
_cell.length_b   1.000
_cell.length_c   1.000
_cell.angle_alpha   90.00
_cell.angle_beta   90.00
_cell.angle_gamma   90.00
#
_symmetry.space_group_name_H-M   'P 1'
#
loop_
_entity.id
_entity.type
_entity.pdbx_description
1 polymer ?
#
loop_
_entity_poly.entity_id
_entity_poly.type
_entity_poly.pdbx_seq_one_letter_code
_entity_poly.pdbx_strand_id
1 'polypeptide(L)'
;MKFRKGRPKILRLISEEPQFKLFKPVGIPRTDLESEVLTFEELESIRLVDYLNHPHEDAADEMGISRRVFWNILKSARKKVADALINGKMIDIGGGYYKIRDCNYEDECQRGKFCKYGVSNCLRLKNRDSE
;
A
#
# COMPACT_ATOMS: atom_id res chain seq x y z
N MET A 1 20.44 24.47 18.17
CA MET A 1 19.09 23.90 17.90
C MET A 1 19.13 22.40 18.14
N LYS A 2 18.33 21.84 19.06
CA LYS A 2 18.21 20.38 19.23
C LYS A 2 17.34 19.83 18.11
N PHE A 3 17.91 19.07 17.17
CA PHE A 3 17.14 18.30 16.20
C PHE A 3 16.26 17.29 16.94
N ARG A 4 14.97 17.58 17.07
CA ARG A 4 14.01 16.59 17.55
C ARG A 4 13.80 15.60 16.41
N LYS A 5 14.29 14.37 16.59
CA LYS A 5 14.03 13.26 15.68
C LYS A 5 12.50 13.14 15.51
N GLY A 6 12.01 13.32 14.28
CA GLY A 6 10.58 13.20 13.99
C GLY A 6 10.04 11.84 14.43
N ARG A 7 8.71 11.74 14.63
CA ARG A 7 8.08 10.46 14.96
C ARG A 7 8.50 9.41 13.91
N PRO A 8 9.06 8.26 14.31
CA PRO A 8 9.45 7.22 13.36
C PRO A 8 8.30 6.88 12.42
N LYS A 9 8.61 6.65 11.14
CA LYS A 9 7.62 6.15 10.18
C LYS A 9 7.15 4.78 10.67
N ILE A 10 5.84 4.61 10.73
CA ILE A 10 5.21 3.32 11.02
C ILE A 10 5.41 2.44 9.79
N LEU A 11 5.92 1.22 10.00
CA LEU A 11 6.06 0.19 8.97
C LEU A 11 4.66 -0.20 8.48
N ARG A 12 4.45 -0.23 7.16
CA ARG A 12 3.15 -0.56 6.57
C ARG A 12 3.17 -1.95 5.97
N LEU A 13 2.02 -2.62 6.01
CA LEU A 13 1.88 -3.95 5.43
C LEU A 13 1.41 -3.84 4.00
N ILE A 14 1.95 -4.70 3.15
CA ILE A 14 1.40 -4.98 1.81
C ILE A 14 1.18 -6.48 1.69
N SER A 15 0.22 -6.88 0.88
CA SER A 15 -0.11 -8.30 0.70
C SER A 15 0.94 -9.03 -0.12
N GLU A 16 1.46 -8.41 -1.17
CA GLU A 16 2.44 -9.01 -2.07
C GLU A 16 3.27 -7.95 -2.79
N GLU A 17 4.39 -8.35 -3.39
CA GLU A 17 5.13 -7.49 -4.31
C GLU A 17 4.54 -7.54 -5.72
N PRO A 18 4.36 -6.39 -6.39
CA PRO A 18 3.89 -6.36 -7.76
C PRO A 18 4.92 -6.97 -8.70
N GLN A 19 4.45 -7.82 -9.60
CA GLN A 19 5.28 -8.45 -10.64
C GLN A 19 5.81 -7.40 -11.64
N PHE A 20 4.98 -6.42 -11.97
CA PHE A 20 5.32 -5.33 -12.89
C PHE A 20 5.61 -4.06 -12.11
N LYS A 21 6.84 -3.55 -12.24
CA LYS A 21 7.31 -2.37 -11.51
C LYS A 21 7.44 -1.13 -12.39
N LEU A 22 7.06 -1.21 -13.66
CA LEU A 22 7.20 -0.10 -14.61
C LEU A 22 6.02 -0.06 -15.58
N PHE A 23 5.41 1.11 -15.73
CA PHE A 23 4.40 1.41 -16.75
C PHE A 23 4.79 2.67 -17.49
N LYS A 24 4.62 2.70 -18.82
CA LYS A 24 4.94 3.87 -19.64
C LYS A 24 4.02 3.97 -20.85
N PRO A 25 3.80 5.17 -21.40
CA PRO A 25 3.12 5.32 -22.68
C PRO A 25 3.89 4.60 -23.81
N VAL A 26 3.12 4.11 -24.77
CA VAL A 26 3.63 3.45 -25.99
C VAL A 26 4.20 4.51 -26.93
N GLY A 27 5.27 4.18 -27.65
CA GLY A 27 5.84 5.04 -28.70
C GLY A 27 6.88 6.07 -28.24
N ILE A 28 7.10 6.22 -26.92
CA ILE A 28 8.09 7.18 -26.38
C ILE A 28 9.22 6.41 -25.65
N PRO A 29 10.51 6.69 -25.94
CA PRO A 29 11.65 6.12 -25.21
C PRO A 29 11.64 6.51 -23.73
N ARG A 30 12.20 5.64 -22.87
CA ARG A 30 12.27 5.89 -21.42
C ARG A 30 13.09 7.13 -21.07
N THR A 31 14.13 7.45 -21.85
CA THR A 31 15.02 8.60 -21.63
C THR A 31 14.31 9.94 -21.75
N ASP A 32 13.20 9.97 -22.49
CA ASP A 32 12.49 11.20 -22.86
C ASP A 32 11.22 11.38 -22.01
N LEU A 33 11.00 10.49 -21.03
CA LEU A 33 9.84 10.49 -20.16
C LEU A 33 10.21 10.93 -18.75
N GLU A 34 9.44 11.88 -18.23
CA GLU A 34 9.40 12.14 -16.80
C GLU A 34 8.82 10.93 -16.06
N SER A 35 9.25 10.73 -14.81
CA SER A 35 8.85 9.59 -14.00
C SER A 35 8.14 10.03 -12.73
N GLU A 36 6.99 9.42 -12.47
CA GLU A 36 6.34 9.45 -11.17
C GLU A 36 6.67 8.16 -10.42
N VAL A 37 7.20 8.29 -9.19
CA VAL A 37 7.50 7.13 -8.34
C VAL A 37 6.30 6.79 -7.50
N LEU A 38 5.67 5.66 -7.77
CA LEU A 38 4.58 5.10 -6.97
C LEU A 38 5.16 4.11 -5.96
N THR A 39 5.02 4.39 -4.67
CA THR A 39 5.55 3.47 -3.65
C THR A 39 4.72 2.20 -3.56
N PHE A 40 5.29 1.09 -3.07
CA PHE A 40 4.53 -0.15 -2.87
C PHE A 40 3.32 0.06 -1.94
N GLU A 41 3.46 0.92 -0.93
CA GLU A 41 2.39 1.29 -0.01
C GLU A 41 1.25 2.04 -0.73
N GLU A 42 1.60 2.92 -1.68
CA GLU A 42 0.64 3.64 -2.50
C GLU A 42 -0.09 2.70 -3.48
N LEU A 43 0.65 1.80 -4.13
CA LEU A 43 0.04 0.80 -5.02
C LEU A 43 -0.91 -0.13 -4.24
N GLU A 44 -0.51 -0.60 -3.06
CA GLU A 44 -1.38 -1.44 -2.22
C GLU A 44 -2.66 -0.70 -1.83
N SER A 45 -2.57 0.59 -1.51
CA SER A 45 -3.76 1.38 -1.17
C SER A 45 -4.76 1.47 -2.33
N ILE A 46 -4.27 1.59 -3.57
CA ILE A 46 -5.09 1.55 -4.79
C ILE A 46 -5.67 0.14 -4.97
N ARG A 47 -4.85 -0.91 -4.80
CA ARG A 47 -5.30 -2.30 -4.93
C ARG A 47 -6.46 -2.59 -3.98
N LEU A 48 -6.33 -2.23 -2.71
CA LEU A 48 -7.35 -2.52 -1.69
C LEU A 48 -8.66 -1.77 -1.96
N VAL A 49 -8.61 -0.47 -2.24
CA VAL A 49 -9.82 0.34 -2.33
C VAL A 49 -10.35 0.45 -3.76
N ASP A 50 -9.51 0.78 -4.73
CA ASP A 50 -9.95 1.07 -6.08
C ASP A 50 -10.13 -0.19 -6.94
N TYR A 51 -9.40 -1.27 -6.63
CA TYR A 51 -9.49 -2.54 -7.36
C TYR A 51 -10.34 -3.60 -6.63
N LEU A 52 -10.06 -3.87 -5.35
CA LEU A 52 -10.79 -4.86 -4.54
C LEU A 52 -12.04 -4.29 -3.85
N ASN A 53 -12.29 -2.97 -3.95
CA ASN A 53 -13.45 -2.31 -3.35
C ASN A 53 -13.56 -2.47 -1.82
N HIS A 54 -12.44 -2.65 -1.11
CA HIS A 54 -12.45 -2.70 0.35
C HIS A 54 -12.88 -1.34 0.94
N PRO A 55 -13.67 -1.33 2.04
CA PRO A 55 -13.90 -0.13 2.81
C PRO A 55 -12.58 0.49 3.30
N HIS A 56 -12.50 1.82 3.35
CA HIS A 56 -11.28 2.52 3.77
C HIS A 56 -10.79 2.13 5.18
N GLU A 57 -11.71 1.74 6.06
CA GLU A 57 -11.37 1.29 7.40
C GLU A 57 -10.67 -0.07 7.35
N ASP A 58 -11.24 -1.02 6.62
CA ASP A 58 -10.67 -2.36 6.45
C ASP A 58 -9.33 -2.34 5.72
N ALA A 59 -9.20 -1.48 4.70
CA ALA A 59 -7.95 -1.32 3.97
C ALA A 59 -6.85 -0.69 4.85
N ALA A 60 -7.20 0.25 5.72
CA ALA A 60 -6.26 0.82 6.69
C ALA A 60 -5.79 -0.22 7.71
N ASP A 61 -6.74 -1.03 8.21
CA ASP A 61 -6.48 -2.13 9.12
C ASP A 61 -5.59 -3.20 8.49
N GLU A 62 -5.82 -3.55 7.23
CA GLU A 62 -5.02 -4.50 6.46
C GLU A 62 -3.57 -4.02 6.26
N MET A 63 -3.37 -2.72 6.06
CA MET A 63 -2.06 -2.09 5.98
C MET A 63 -1.40 -1.82 7.36
N GLY A 64 -2.09 -2.09 8.46
CA GLY A 64 -1.58 -1.88 9.83
C GLY A 64 -1.41 -0.40 10.22
N ILE A 65 -2.23 0.49 9.66
CA ILE A 65 -2.13 1.95 9.86
C ILE A 65 -3.48 2.57 10.20
N SER A 66 -3.47 3.80 10.73
CA SER A 66 -4.72 4.51 10.99
C SER A 66 -5.41 4.94 9.70
N ARG A 67 -6.73 5.01 9.72
CA ARG A 67 -7.56 5.48 8.59
C ARG A 67 -7.10 6.82 8.00
N ARG A 68 -6.64 7.75 8.84
CA ARG A 68 -6.11 9.05 8.38
C ARG A 68 -4.81 8.88 7.57
N VAL A 69 -3.90 8.03 8.02
CA VAL A 69 -2.64 7.77 7.31
C VAL A 69 -2.93 7.06 6.00
N PHE A 70 -3.81 6.06 6.02
CA PHE A 70 -4.26 5.36 4.83
C PHE A 70 -4.85 6.33 3.79
N TRP A 71 -5.77 7.20 4.20
CA TRP A 71 -6.39 8.18 3.30
C TRP A 71 -5.37 9.12 2.65
N ASN A 72 -4.34 9.55 3.40
CA ASN A 72 -3.27 10.38 2.85
C ASN A 72 -2.44 9.62 1.81
N ILE A 73 -2.16 8.34 2.04
CA ILE A 73 -1.44 7.47 1.09
C ILE A 73 -2.27 7.30 -0.18
N LEU A 74 -3.53 6.89 -0.05
CA LEU A 74 -4.44 6.70 -1.17
C LEU A 74 -4.61 7.99 -2.01
N LYS A 75 -4.76 9.14 -1.33
CA LYS A 75 -4.84 10.44 -2.01
C LYS A 75 -3.56 10.78 -2.77
N SER A 76 -2.39 10.51 -2.19
CA SER A 76 -1.09 10.68 -2.85
C SER A 76 -0.97 9.77 -4.07
N ALA A 77 -1.31 8.49 -3.90
CA ALA A 77 -1.28 7.46 -4.93
C ALA A 77 -2.13 7.86 -6.15
N ARG A 78 -3.42 8.18 -5.92
CA ARG A 78 -4.34 8.62 -6.97
C ARG A 78 -3.86 9.89 -7.68
N LYS A 79 -3.27 10.85 -6.95
CA LYS A 79 -2.70 12.06 -7.56
C LYS A 79 -1.55 11.71 -8.52
N LYS A 80 -0.62 10.85 -8.11
CA LYS A 80 0.52 10.44 -8.96
C LYS A 80 0.06 9.68 -10.20
N VAL A 81 -0.89 8.77 -10.04
CA VAL A 81 -1.48 8.04 -11.18
C VAL A 81 -2.18 9.01 -12.13
N ALA A 82 -3.01 9.91 -11.62
CA ALA A 82 -3.68 10.91 -12.45
C ALA A 82 -2.67 11.81 -13.17
N ASP A 83 -1.64 12.28 -12.49
CA ASP A 83 -0.58 13.11 -13.07
C ASP A 83 0.17 12.39 -14.19
N ALA A 84 0.49 11.11 -13.99
CA ALA A 84 1.15 10.31 -15.01
C ALA A 84 0.27 10.06 -16.23
N LEU A 85 -1.02 9.79 -16.02
CA LEU A 85 -1.97 9.57 -17.11
C LEU A 85 -2.25 10.85 -17.91
N ILE A 86 -2.38 12.01 -17.25
CA ILE A 86 -2.69 13.29 -17.89
C ILE A 86 -1.48 13.84 -18.65
N ASN A 87 -0.28 13.78 -18.04
CA ASN A 87 0.93 14.36 -18.60
C ASN A 87 1.78 13.37 -19.40
N GLY A 88 1.32 12.12 -19.55
CA GLY A 88 2.03 11.07 -20.29
C GLY A 88 3.36 10.68 -19.63
N LYS A 89 3.45 10.70 -18.30
CA LYS A 89 4.65 10.30 -17.56
C LYS A 89 4.73 8.78 -17.43
N MET A 90 5.93 8.26 -17.21
CA MET A 90 6.08 6.88 -16.77
C MET A 90 5.80 6.74 -15.28
N ILE A 91 5.28 5.58 -14.87
CA ILE A 91 5.10 5.20 -13.47
C ILE A 91 6.17 4.16 -13.14
N ASP A 92 7.05 4.48 -12.19
CA ASP A 92 8.05 3.56 -11.63
C ASP A 92 7.59 3.15 -10.23
N ILE A 93 7.40 1.86 -10.01
CA ILE A 93 6.88 1.32 -8.75
C ILE A 93 8.06 0.86 -7.89
N GLY A 94 8.32 1.58 -6.81
CA GLY A 94 9.44 1.27 -5.93
C GLY A 94 9.53 2.11 -4.67
N GLY A 95 10.44 1.72 -3.78
CA GLY A 95 10.71 2.42 -2.52
C GLY A 95 9.59 2.29 -1.48
N GLY A 96 9.45 3.26 -0.58
CA GLY A 96 8.51 3.19 0.54
C GLY A 96 9.08 2.47 1.77
N TYR A 97 8.28 2.34 2.82
CA TYR A 97 8.69 1.71 4.09
C TYR A 97 7.70 0.63 4.53
N TYR A 98 7.79 -0.52 3.85
CA TYR A 98 6.81 -1.59 3.95
C TYR A 98 7.41 -2.92 4.43
N LYS A 99 6.51 -3.85 4.76
CA LYS A 99 6.80 -5.27 4.93
C LYS A 99 5.69 -6.09 4.27
N ILE A 100 6.06 -7.17 3.59
CA ILE A 100 5.11 -8.16 3.10
C ILE A 100 4.46 -8.87 4.30
N ARG A 101 3.14 -9.00 4.25
CA ARG A 101 2.38 -9.76 5.24
C ARG A 101 2.73 -11.25 5.10
N ASP A 102 3.31 -11.82 6.16
CA ASP A 102 3.83 -13.20 6.17
C ASP A 102 2.94 -14.18 6.96
N CYS A 103 1.72 -13.79 7.35
CA CYS A 103 0.78 -14.71 7.98
C CYS A 103 -0.16 -15.30 6.92
N ASN A 104 -0.13 -16.61 6.75
CA ASN A 104 -1.18 -17.33 6.05
C ASN A 104 -2.37 -17.40 7.00
N TYR A 105 -3.55 -16.95 6.59
CA TYR A 105 -4.74 -16.91 7.45
C TYR A 105 -5.13 -18.31 7.99
N GLU A 106 -4.63 -19.37 7.39
CA GLU A 106 -4.81 -20.76 7.81
C GLU A 106 -3.96 -21.14 9.03
N ASP A 107 -2.85 -20.46 9.28
CA ASP A 107 -2.02 -20.68 10.45
C ASP A 107 -2.76 -20.19 11.71
N GLU A 108 -2.66 -20.93 12.82
CA GLU A 108 -3.31 -20.65 14.11
C GLU A 108 -2.81 -19.33 14.76
N CYS A 109 -3.10 -18.19 14.14
CA CYS A 109 -2.81 -16.85 14.67
C CYS A 109 -3.87 -16.43 15.73
N GLN A 110 -4.39 -17.38 16.50
CA GLN A 110 -5.49 -17.19 17.46
C GLN A 110 -5.01 -16.83 18.89
N ARG A 111 -3.71 -16.67 19.13
CA ARG A 111 -3.21 -16.23 20.43
C ARG A 111 -3.37 -14.72 20.58
N GLY A 112 -4.61 -14.31 20.77
CA GLY A 112 -5.00 -12.94 21.06
C GLY A 112 -4.15 -12.36 22.18
N LYS A 113 -3.19 -11.49 21.80
CA LYS A 113 -2.49 -10.43 22.55
C LYS A 113 -1.23 -9.95 21.81
N PHE A 114 -0.64 -10.77 20.93
CA PHE A 114 0.68 -10.46 20.30
C PHE A 114 0.73 -10.65 18.78
N CYS A 115 -0.41 -10.62 18.08
CA CYS A 115 -0.36 -10.63 16.61
C CYS A 115 0.48 -9.44 16.14
N LYS A 116 1.57 -9.73 15.41
CA LYS A 116 2.47 -8.74 14.82
C LYS A 116 1.72 -7.72 13.94
N TYR A 117 0.53 -8.10 13.45
CA TYR A 117 -0.33 -7.34 12.55
C TYR A 117 -1.64 -6.85 13.20
N GLY A 118 -1.87 -7.14 14.48
CA GLY A 118 -3.12 -6.81 15.21
C GLY A 118 -4.17 -7.92 15.15
N VAL A 119 -4.67 -8.34 16.32
CA VAL A 119 -5.59 -9.49 16.47
C VAL A 119 -6.98 -9.17 15.90
N SER A 120 -7.45 -7.94 16.08
CA SER A 120 -8.70 -7.44 15.51
C SER A 120 -8.75 -7.60 13.98
N ASN A 121 -7.61 -7.40 13.33
CA ASN A 121 -7.51 -7.35 11.88
C ASN A 121 -7.45 -8.76 11.29
N CYS A 122 -6.80 -9.72 11.96
CA CYS A 122 -6.79 -11.12 11.55
C CYS A 122 -8.19 -11.76 11.55
N LEU A 123 -9.00 -11.52 12.59
CA LEU A 123 -10.36 -12.09 12.68
C LEU A 123 -11.30 -11.55 11.61
N ARG A 124 -11.19 -10.26 11.26
CA ARG A 124 -12.03 -9.61 10.24
C ARG A 124 -11.68 -10.04 8.80
N LEU A 125 -10.41 -10.37 8.56
CA LEU A 125 -9.93 -10.83 7.25
C LEU A 125 -10.21 -12.32 7.01
N LYS A 126 -10.08 -13.18 8.04
CA LYS A 126 -10.40 -14.62 7.93
C LYS A 126 -11.81 -14.91 7.42
N ASN A 127 -12.77 -14.08 7.80
CA ASN A 127 -14.18 -14.25 7.41
C ASN A 127 -14.46 -13.84 5.97
N ARG A 128 -13.54 -13.13 5.29
CA ARG A 128 -13.74 -12.65 3.90
C ARG A 128 -13.29 -13.63 2.83
N ASP A 129 -12.34 -14.51 3.14
CA ASP A 129 -11.84 -15.53 2.19
C ASP A 129 -12.72 -16.80 2.14
N SER A 130 -13.86 -16.80 2.86
CA SER A 130 -14.78 -17.96 3.01
C SER A 130 -16.08 -17.83 2.20
N GLU A 131 -16.22 -16.77 1.41
CA GLU A 131 -17.34 -16.49 0.48
C GLU A 131 -16.83 -16.43 -0.97
#